data_AF-A0A9W7XTJ1-F1
#
_entry.id   AF-A0A9W7XTJ1-F1
#
_cell.length_a   1.000
_cell.length_b   1.000
_cell.length_c   1.000
_cell.angle_alpha   90.00
_cell.angle_beta   90.00
_cell.angle_gamma   90.00
#
_symmetry.space_group_name_H-M   'P 1'
#
loop_
_entity.id
_entity.type
_entity.pdbx_description
1 polymer ?
#
loop_
_entity_poly.entity_id
_entity_poly.type
_entity_poly.pdbx_seq_one_letter_code
_entity_poly.pdbx_strand_id
1 'polypeptide(L)'
;MSVSTYIGYIDTTEDALLVFEACRINILSRRTRRLAESERKYVESGSVFVWDETESGIRRWTDGRRWSPSRVSGCFLVYSELESKVSPLTTDVPLENGLIKKSLSLYTTENDKLHLVCYYRKSDLSRLRSPSSDPALCNIQVSRSLYPAVIPSMLQTLPVRQTQTMSGSGGSGGGKRRSSVTLATLPVNIRHAISMQQVQRRQTVGNNEPLPQPEPSVPSG
;
A
#
# COMPACT_ATOMS: atom_id res chain seq x y z
N MET A 1 -0.19 18.58 17.82
CA MET A 1 -0.63 17.96 16.56
C MET A 1 -0.05 16.56 16.49
N SER A 2 -0.85 15.55 16.13
CA SER A 2 -0.36 14.18 15.92
C SER A 2 0.66 14.17 14.77
N VAL A 3 1.76 13.43 14.94
CA VAL A 3 2.79 13.28 13.90
C VAL A 3 2.29 12.37 12.78
N SER A 4 1.54 11.33 13.12
CA SER A 4 0.90 10.39 12.21
C SER A 4 -0.48 10.86 11.76
N THR A 5 -0.86 10.51 10.54
CA THR A 5 -2.18 10.78 9.96
C THR A 5 -3.27 9.94 10.64
N TYR A 6 -2.97 8.67 10.96
CA TYR A 6 -3.87 7.75 11.66
C TYR A 6 -3.06 6.78 12.51
N ILE A 7 -3.68 6.21 13.55
CA ILE A 7 -3.10 5.17 14.40
C ILE A 7 -3.99 3.92 14.34
N GLY A 8 -3.46 2.84 13.76
CA GLY A 8 -4.18 1.57 13.63
C GLY A 8 -3.49 0.62 12.65
N TYR A 9 -4.22 -0.39 12.18
CA TYR A 9 -3.70 -1.41 11.28
C TYR A 9 -4.39 -1.36 9.92
N ILE A 10 -3.60 -1.22 8.85
CA ILE A 10 -4.10 -1.30 7.47
C ILE A 10 -3.97 -2.76 7.02
N ASP A 11 -5.07 -3.48 7.06
CA ASP A 11 -5.11 -4.88 6.66
C ASP A 11 -5.37 -5.02 5.16
N THR A 12 -6.41 -4.32 4.70
CA THR A 12 -6.95 -4.45 3.35
C THR A 12 -6.73 -3.18 2.52
N THR A 13 -6.98 -3.32 1.22
CA THR A 13 -7.07 -2.16 0.32
C THR A 13 -8.19 -1.21 0.72
N GLU A 14 -9.32 -1.73 1.22
CA GLU A 14 -10.46 -0.91 1.66
C GLU A 14 -10.07 -0.02 2.84
N ASP A 15 -9.33 -0.56 3.81
CA ASP A 15 -8.80 0.22 4.93
C ASP A 15 -7.93 1.40 4.45
N ALA A 16 -7.06 1.17 3.46
CA ALA A 16 -6.24 2.22 2.89
C ALA A 16 -7.10 3.30 2.20
N LEU A 17 -8.15 2.90 1.47
CA LEU A 17 -9.06 3.84 0.82
C LEU A 17 -9.85 4.68 1.81
N LEU A 18 -10.29 4.09 2.94
CA LEU A 18 -10.95 4.86 4.00
C LEU A 18 -10.03 5.95 4.54
N VAL A 19 -8.75 5.66 4.76
CA VAL A 19 -7.79 6.67 5.23
C VAL A 19 -7.51 7.74 4.16
N PHE A 20 -7.40 7.36 2.88
CA PHE A 20 -7.26 8.33 1.77
C PHE A 20 -8.49 9.24 1.67
N GLU A 21 -9.69 8.66 1.71
CA GLU A 21 -10.94 9.41 1.60
C GLU A 21 -11.12 10.34 2.81
N ALA A 22 -10.82 9.85 4.02
CA ALA A 22 -10.82 10.66 5.23
C ALA A 22 -9.87 11.86 5.16
N CYS A 23 -8.70 11.72 4.51
CA CYS A 23 -7.81 12.84 4.24
C CYS A 23 -8.42 13.82 3.23
N ARG A 24 -9.04 13.31 2.16
CA ARG A 24 -9.66 14.12 1.11
C ARG A 24 -10.80 14.99 1.64
N ILE A 25 -11.59 14.47 2.58
CA ILE A 25 -12.69 15.19 3.23
C ILE A 25 -12.28 15.90 4.54
N ASN A 26 -10.98 16.02 4.80
CA ASN A 26 -10.40 16.73 5.95
C ASN A 26 -10.78 16.19 7.34
N ILE A 27 -11.22 14.93 7.44
CA ILE A 27 -11.36 14.24 8.74
C ILE A 27 -9.98 13.92 9.32
N LEU A 28 -9.06 13.46 8.48
CA LEU A 28 -7.68 13.21 8.84
C LEU A 28 -6.75 14.21 8.16
N SER A 29 -5.67 14.58 8.84
CA SER A 29 -4.65 15.46 8.27
C SER A 29 -3.56 14.64 7.57
N ARG A 30 -3.46 14.80 6.24
CA ARG A 30 -2.33 14.28 5.46
C ARG A 30 -1.05 15.07 5.75
N ARG A 31 0.11 14.45 5.51
CA ARG A 31 1.42 15.07 5.65
C ARG A 31 1.74 15.94 4.44
N THR A 32 2.09 17.19 4.71
CA THR A 32 2.48 18.19 3.70
C THR A 32 3.99 18.43 3.67
N ARG A 33 4.77 17.74 4.51
CA ARG A 33 6.23 17.85 4.57
C ARG A 33 6.88 16.59 5.13
N ARG A 34 8.18 16.43 4.84
CA ARG A 34 9.02 15.36 5.40
C ARG A 34 9.01 15.37 6.93
N LEU A 35 9.21 14.20 7.52
CA LEU A 35 9.48 14.08 8.95
C LEU A 35 10.81 14.76 9.28
N ALA A 36 10.79 15.65 10.27
CA ALA A 36 11.99 16.09 10.94
C ALA A 36 12.65 14.92 11.67
N GLU A 37 13.95 15.00 11.93
CA GLU A 37 14.67 13.93 12.63
C GLU A 37 14.06 13.61 14.00
N SER A 38 13.68 14.64 14.75
CA SER A 38 13.00 14.52 16.03
C SER A 38 11.61 13.88 15.96
N GLU A 39 10.96 13.88 14.78
CA GLU A 39 9.66 13.27 14.55
C GLU A 39 9.77 11.77 14.22
N ARG A 40 10.93 11.30 13.73
CA ARG A 40 11.12 9.91 13.30
C ARG A 40 11.00 8.90 14.45
N LYS A 41 11.26 9.34 15.68
CA LYS A 41 11.06 8.51 16.89
C LYS A 41 9.60 8.10 17.11
N TYR A 42 8.65 8.83 16.53
CA TYR A 42 7.22 8.50 16.60
C TYR A 42 6.75 7.60 15.46
N VAL A 43 7.67 7.11 14.61
CA VAL A 43 7.36 6.04 13.65
C VAL A 43 7.41 4.71 14.39
N GLU A 44 6.25 4.24 14.80
CA GLU A 44 6.07 3.06 15.63
C GLU A 44 4.92 2.16 15.14
N SER A 45 4.69 1.07 15.85
CA SER A 45 3.62 0.13 15.52
C SER A 45 2.25 0.81 15.66
N GLY A 46 1.48 0.79 14.58
CA GLY A 46 0.20 1.50 14.44
C GLY A 46 0.31 2.80 13.64
N SER A 47 1.50 3.38 13.46
CA SER A 47 1.63 4.65 12.75
C SER A 47 1.23 4.51 11.28
N VAL A 48 0.36 5.41 10.80
CA VAL A 48 -0.01 5.54 9.39
C VAL A 48 0.22 6.97 8.93
N PHE A 49 0.85 7.12 7.78
CA PHE A 49 1.09 8.42 7.14
C PHE A 49 0.56 8.41 5.71
N VAL A 50 -0.16 9.46 5.36
CA VAL A 50 -0.66 9.70 4.01
C VAL A 50 -0.12 11.03 3.52
N TRP A 51 0.27 11.12 2.26
CA TRP A 51 0.67 12.38 1.64
C TRP A 51 0.35 12.39 0.15
N ASP A 52 0.20 13.60 -0.39
CA ASP A 52 0.23 13.85 -1.83
C ASP A 52 1.69 14.16 -2.24
N GLU A 53 2.19 13.53 -3.31
CA GLU A 53 3.57 13.70 -3.77
C GLU A 53 3.88 15.13 -4.21
N THR A 54 2.93 15.79 -4.89
CA THR A 54 3.09 17.14 -5.45
C THR A 54 3.04 18.18 -4.33
N GLU A 55 2.04 18.10 -3.45
CA GLU A 55 1.86 19.00 -2.32
C GLU A 55 3.04 18.94 -1.35
N SER A 56 3.52 17.73 -1.02
CA SER A 56 4.54 17.54 0.01
C SER A 56 5.97 17.54 -0.51
N GLY A 57 6.17 17.34 -1.82
CA GLY A 57 7.48 17.06 -2.43
C GLY A 57 8.10 15.71 -2.03
N ILE A 58 7.35 14.83 -1.34
CA ILE A 58 7.87 13.55 -0.85
C ILE A 58 7.65 12.45 -1.91
N ARG A 59 8.69 12.19 -2.71
CA ARG A 59 8.68 11.08 -3.69
C ARG A 59 9.04 9.71 -3.11
N ARG A 60 9.79 9.72 -2.01
CA ARG A 60 10.25 8.52 -1.29
C ARG A 60 10.17 8.78 0.20
N TRP A 61 9.56 7.84 0.90
CA TRP A 61 9.46 7.87 2.35
C TRP A 61 10.80 7.47 3.01
N THR A 62 11.19 8.23 4.03
CA THR A 62 12.45 8.02 4.78
C THR A 62 12.15 8.11 6.28
N ASP A 63 12.29 6.98 6.97
CA ASP A 63 12.00 6.82 8.41
C ASP A 63 13.27 6.68 9.27
N GLY A 64 14.44 6.53 8.66
CA GLY A 64 15.72 6.34 9.36
C GLY A 64 15.96 4.91 9.85
N ARG A 65 15.13 3.93 9.46
CA ARG A 65 15.30 2.51 9.80
C ARG A 65 15.86 1.73 8.62
N ARG A 66 16.47 0.58 8.92
CA ARG A 66 16.92 -0.40 7.92
C ARG A 66 15.81 -1.37 7.59
N TRP A 67 15.62 -1.65 6.31
CA TRP A 67 14.51 -2.44 5.80
C TRP A 67 15.02 -3.52 4.86
N SER A 68 14.40 -4.70 4.92
CA SER A 68 14.62 -5.76 3.94
C SER A 68 14.26 -5.30 2.52
N PRO A 69 14.71 -6.01 1.48
CA PRO A 69 14.12 -5.86 0.15
C PRO A 69 12.59 -6.01 0.18
N SER A 70 11.90 -5.30 -0.70
CA SER A 70 10.44 -5.30 -0.77
C SER A 70 9.88 -6.66 -1.19
N ARG A 71 8.71 -7.00 -0.65
CA ARG A 71 7.86 -8.12 -1.09
C ARG A 71 6.48 -7.60 -1.47
N VAL A 72 5.89 -8.14 -2.53
CA VAL A 72 4.54 -7.75 -2.96
C VAL A 72 3.50 -8.54 -2.16
N SER A 73 2.53 -7.84 -1.58
CA SER A 73 1.36 -8.43 -0.92
C SER A 73 0.11 -7.69 -1.36
N GLY A 74 -0.64 -8.27 -2.30
CA GLY A 74 -1.78 -7.60 -2.93
C GLY A 74 -1.36 -6.31 -3.63
N CYS A 75 -1.86 -5.17 -3.16
CA CYS A 75 -1.48 -3.85 -3.66
C CYS A 75 -0.32 -3.19 -2.90
N PHE A 76 0.18 -3.80 -1.82
CA PHE A 76 1.21 -3.24 -0.97
C PHE A 76 2.59 -3.78 -1.31
N LEU A 77 3.61 -2.94 -1.07
CA LEU A 77 4.98 -3.39 -0.88
C LEU A 77 5.23 -3.53 0.63
N VAL A 78 5.80 -4.66 1.04
CA VAL A 78 6.02 -5.02 2.44
C VAL A 78 7.51 -5.16 2.71
N TYR A 79 7.95 -4.66 3.86
CA TYR A 79 9.33 -4.65 4.31
C TYR A 79 9.39 -5.08 5.78
N SER A 80 10.41 -5.86 6.14
CA SER A 80 10.72 -6.20 7.53
C SER A 80 11.89 -5.36 8.02
N GLU A 81 11.82 -4.87 9.26
CA GLU A 81 12.92 -4.14 9.89
C GLU A 81 14.13 -5.06 10.08
N LEU A 82 15.32 -4.54 9.79
CA LEU A 82 16.60 -5.25 9.93
C LEU A 82 17.42 -4.72 11.11
N GLU A 83 18.30 -5.55 11.64
CA GLU A 83 19.16 -5.17 12.76
C GLU A 83 20.05 -3.99 12.39
N SER A 84 20.20 -3.04 13.31
CA SER A 84 21.22 -2.01 13.20
C SER A 84 22.59 -2.66 13.32
N LYS A 85 23.51 -2.38 12.40
CA LYS A 85 24.85 -2.99 12.43
C LYS A 85 25.57 -2.57 13.70
N VAL A 86 25.66 -3.47 14.67
CA VAL A 86 26.58 -3.34 15.81
C VAL A 86 28.00 -3.74 15.39
N SER A 87 28.12 -4.53 14.31
CA SER A 87 29.39 -4.99 13.73
C SER A 87 29.32 -4.97 12.20
N PRO A 88 30.44 -4.71 11.49
CA PRO A 88 30.52 -4.81 10.03
C PRO A 88 30.13 -6.18 9.47
N LEU A 89 30.18 -7.24 10.30
CA LEU A 89 29.93 -8.63 9.93
C LEU A 89 28.46 -9.06 10.04
N THR A 90 27.58 -8.23 10.61
CA THR A 90 26.15 -8.60 10.73
C THR A 90 25.48 -8.52 9.37
N THR A 91 24.95 -9.66 8.92
CA THR A 91 24.14 -9.81 7.71
C THR A 91 22.79 -9.12 7.85
N ASP A 92 22.06 -8.97 6.74
CA ASP A 92 20.71 -8.40 6.71
C ASP A 92 19.69 -9.37 7.31
N VAL A 93 19.72 -9.51 8.64
CA VAL A 93 18.81 -10.35 9.42
C VAL A 93 17.58 -9.53 9.84
N PRO A 94 16.35 -10.00 9.53
CA PRO A 94 15.13 -9.39 10.07
C PRO A 94 15.05 -9.51 11.60
N LEU A 95 14.61 -8.45 12.28
CA LEU A 95 14.30 -8.54 13.72
C LEU A 95 13.10 -9.45 13.93
N GLU A 96 13.21 -10.39 14.88
CA GLU A 96 12.16 -11.36 15.22
C GLU A 96 10.81 -10.68 15.56
N ASN A 97 10.84 -9.64 16.40
CA ASN A 97 9.68 -8.79 16.72
C ASN A 97 9.84 -7.36 16.13
N GLY A 98 10.47 -7.29 14.96
CA GLY A 98 10.73 -6.04 14.24
C GLY A 98 9.45 -5.37 13.74
N LEU A 99 9.58 -4.09 13.41
CA LEU A 99 8.53 -3.37 12.72
C LEU A 99 8.37 -3.92 11.30
N ILE A 100 7.13 -3.98 10.83
CA ILE A 100 6.78 -4.27 9.44
C ILE A 100 6.26 -2.96 8.85
N LYS A 101 6.81 -2.58 7.70
CA LYS A 101 6.33 -1.45 6.90
C LYS A 101 5.54 -1.97 5.71
N LYS A 102 4.33 -1.46 5.50
CA LYS A 102 3.59 -1.58 4.23
C LYS A 102 3.54 -0.22 3.56
N SER A 103 3.72 -0.18 2.25
CA SER A 103 3.52 1.04 1.45
C SER A 103 2.60 0.79 0.26
N LEU A 104 1.76 1.77 -0.04
CA LEU A 104 0.88 1.82 -1.20
C LEU A 104 0.99 3.21 -1.82
N SER A 105 1.15 3.25 -3.14
CA SER A 105 0.98 4.49 -3.91
C SER A 105 -0.20 4.29 -4.85
N LEU A 106 -0.97 5.34 -5.13
CA LEU A 106 -2.00 5.31 -6.17
C LEU A 106 -2.07 6.64 -6.90
N TYR A 107 -2.46 6.58 -8.17
CA TYR A 107 -2.88 7.76 -8.93
C TYR A 107 -4.40 7.90 -8.85
N THR A 108 -4.88 9.12 -8.58
CA THR A 108 -6.30 9.45 -8.72
C THR A 108 -6.65 9.63 -10.20
N THR A 109 -7.95 9.71 -10.52
CA THR A 109 -8.39 10.10 -11.87
C THR A 109 -8.02 11.53 -12.25
N GLU A 110 -7.66 12.35 -11.27
CA GLU A 110 -7.20 13.73 -11.43
C GLU A 110 -5.67 13.82 -11.56
N ASN A 111 -4.99 12.68 -11.62
CA ASN A 111 -3.54 12.55 -11.75
C ASN A 111 -2.74 12.97 -10.49
N ASP A 112 -3.41 13.12 -9.35
CA ASP A 112 -2.74 13.25 -8.05
C ASP A 112 -2.10 11.93 -7.67
N LYS A 113 -0.88 11.99 -7.15
CA LYS A 113 -0.13 10.81 -6.73
C LYS A 113 -0.11 10.74 -5.22
N LEU A 114 -1.03 9.94 -4.70
CA LEU A 114 -1.18 9.72 -3.27
C LEU A 114 -0.32 8.56 -2.82
N HIS A 115 0.21 8.69 -1.61
CA HIS A 115 1.02 7.68 -0.97
C HIS A 115 0.53 7.42 0.44
N LEU A 116 0.60 6.15 0.84
CA LEU A 116 0.38 5.68 2.19
C LEU A 116 1.56 4.82 2.61
N VAL A 117 2.04 5.04 3.83
CA VAL A 117 2.93 4.12 4.52
C VAL A 117 2.37 3.83 5.91
N CYS A 118 2.36 2.57 6.30
CA CYS A 118 1.94 2.16 7.62
C CYS A 118 2.91 1.16 8.24
N TYR A 119 2.89 1.13 9.56
CA TYR A 119 3.82 0.37 10.38
C TYR A 119 3.05 -0.47 11.39
N TYR A 120 3.47 -1.70 11.61
CA TYR A 120 2.90 -2.55 12.65
C TYR A 120 3.91 -3.62 13.06
N ARG A 121 3.79 -4.12 14.29
CA ARG A 121 4.39 -5.40 14.70
C ARG A 121 3.33 -6.47 14.69
N LYS A 122 3.72 -7.71 14.43
CA LYS A 122 2.80 -8.86 14.48
C LYS A 122 2.18 -9.02 15.88
N SER A 123 2.99 -8.80 16.91
CA SER A 123 2.59 -8.85 18.33
C SER A 123 1.52 -7.80 18.71
N ASP A 124 1.38 -6.74 17.92
CA ASP A 124 0.47 -5.63 18.21
C ASP A 124 -0.87 -5.73 17.47
N LEU A 125 -1.06 -6.74 16.61
CA LEU A 125 -2.25 -6.82 15.75
C LEU A 125 -3.56 -6.90 16.54
N SER A 126 -3.56 -7.54 17.71
CA SER A 126 -4.77 -7.66 18.55
C SER A 126 -5.20 -6.34 19.18
N ARG A 127 -4.30 -5.36 19.34
CA ARG A 127 -4.58 -4.04 19.93
C ARG A 127 -4.78 -2.93 18.89
N LEU A 128 -4.42 -3.17 17.64
CA LEU A 128 -4.52 -2.18 16.57
C LEU A 128 -5.85 -2.31 15.83
N ARG A 129 -6.63 -1.24 15.82
CA ARG A 129 -7.91 -1.18 15.12
C ARG A 129 -7.72 -0.94 13.62
N SER A 130 -8.51 -1.60 12.77
CA SER A 130 -8.56 -1.28 11.34
C SER A 130 -9.46 -0.07 11.06
N PRO A 131 -9.17 0.74 10.03
CA PRO A 131 -10.08 1.82 9.60
C PRO A 131 -11.53 1.35 9.36
N SER A 132 -11.71 0.16 8.78
CA SER A 132 -13.03 -0.46 8.58
C SER A 132 -13.78 -0.79 9.87
N SER A 133 -13.09 -0.94 11.00
CA SER A 133 -13.69 -1.18 12.32
C SER A 133 -13.68 0.07 13.22
N ASP A 134 -13.11 1.18 12.76
CA ASP A 134 -13.09 2.45 13.49
C ASP A 134 -14.41 3.20 13.31
N PRO A 135 -15.20 3.48 14.38
CA PRO A 135 -16.43 4.26 14.28
C PRO A 135 -16.25 5.63 13.61
N ALA A 136 -15.07 6.23 13.68
CA ALA A 136 -14.78 7.51 13.05
C ALA A 136 -14.63 7.40 11.51
N LEU A 137 -14.27 6.22 11.00
CA LEU A 137 -13.93 6.02 9.58
C LEU A 137 -14.83 5.03 8.86
N CYS A 138 -15.41 4.05 9.55
CA CYS A 138 -16.10 2.90 8.95
C CYS A 138 -17.33 3.27 8.09
N ASN A 139 -17.93 4.44 8.33
CA ASN A 139 -19.09 4.94 7.60
C ASN A 139 -18.73 5.87 6.43
N ILE A 140 -17.44 6.16 6.22
CA ILE A 140 -16.99 7.04 5.13
C ILE A 140 -17.32 6.38 3.79
N GLN A 141 -18.02 7.12 2.93
CA GLN A 141 -18.35 6.67 1.58
C GLN A 141 -17.17 6.91 0.64
N VAL A 142 -16.43 5.84 0.34
CA VAL A 142 -15.29 5.91 -0.58
C VAL A 142 -15.76 6.11 -2.02
N SER A 143 -15.35 7.23 -2.62
CA SER A 143 -15.58 7.52 -4.04
C SER A 143 -14.71 6.64 -4.95
N ARG A 144 -15.06 5.36 -5.13
CA ARG A 144 -14.23 4.36 -5.84
C ARG A 144 -13.83 4.76 -7.26
N SER A 145 -14.63 5.56 -7.96
CA SER A 145 -14.32 6.08 -9.29
C SER A 145 -13.06 6.96 -9.30
N LEU A 146 -12.75 7.63 -8.19
CA LEU A 146 -11.55 8.46 -8.02
C LEU A 146 -10.29 7.62 -7.87
N TYR A 147 -10.41 6.35 -7.48
CA TYR A 147 -9.30 5.44 -7.16
C TYR A 147 -9.24 4.25 -8.13
N PRO A 148 -8.91 4.46 -9.42
CA PRO A 148 -9.02 3.46 -10.47
C PRO A 148 -8.01 2.30 -10.34
N ALA A 149 -6.86 2.57 -9.73
CA ALA A 149 -5.76 1.61 -9.59
C ALA A 149 -6.09 0.38 -8.73
N VAL A 150 -7.11 0.47 -7.88
CA VAL A 150 -7.53 -0.62 -6.98
C VAL A 150 -8.68 -1.46 -7.53
N ILE A 151 -9.33 -1.00 -8.62
CA ILE A 151 -10.43 -1.71 -9.29
C ILE A 151 -10.00 -3.12 -9.75
N PRO A 152 -8.84 -3.33 -10.41
CA PRO A 152 -8.43 -4.67 -10.81
C PRO A 152 -8.15 -5.62 -9.63
N SER A 153 -7.61 -5.12 -8.51
CA SER A 153 -7.36 -5.91 -7.30
C SER A 153 -8.62 -6.21 -6.48
N MET A 154 -9.61 -5.32 -6.50
CA MET A 154 -10.91 -5.56 -5.82
C MET A 154 -11.80 -6.52 -6.62
N LEU A 155 -11.76 -6.47 -7.96
CA LEU A 155 -12.52 -7.41 -8.79
C LEU A 155 -12.04 -8.86 -8.66
N GLN A 156 -10.81 -9.09 -8.17
CA GLN A 156 -10.26 -10.43 -7.91
C GLN A 156 -10.67 -10.99 -6.53
N THR A 157 -11.14 -10.17 -5.59
CA THR A 157 -11.38 -10.54 -4.19
C THR A 157 -12.87 -10.70 -3.81
N LEU A 158 -13.81 -10.47 -4.73
CA LEU A 158 -15.23 -10.70 -4.45
C LEU A 158 -15.54 -12.21 -4.41
N PRO A 159 -16.11 -12.75 -3.32
CA PRO A 159 -16.60 -14.13 -3.31
C PRO A 159 -17.80 -14.23 -4.25
N VAL A 160 -17.79 -15.24 -5.12
CA VAL A 160 -18.95 -15.57 -5.96
C VAL A 160 -20.05 -16.09 -5.06
N ARG A 161 -20.94 -15.20 -4.58
CA ARG A 161 -22.11 -15.62 -3.81
C ARG A 161 -23.12 -16.22 -4.79
N GLN A 162 -23.13 -17.55 -4.91
CA GLN A 162 -24.25 -18.25 -5.53
C GLN A 162 -25.47 -18.08 -4.63
N THR A 163 -26.38 -17.20 -5.01
CA THR A 163 -27.75 -17.23 -4.48
C THR A 163 -28.44 -18.46 -5.08
N GLN A 164 -28.55 -19.53 -4.29
CA GLN A 164 -29.47 -20.63 -4.61
C GLN A 164 -30.90 -20.16 -4.31
N THR A 165 -31.71 -20.05 -5.36
CA THR A 165 -33.18 -20.04 -5.25
C THR A 165 -33.67 -21.37 -5.80
N MET A 166 -34.45 -22.08 -4.99
CA MET A 166 -35.06 -23.37 -5.32
C MET A 166 -36.12 -23.25 -6.43
N SER A 167 -36.30 -24.38 -7.13
CA SER A 167 -37.45 -24.81 -7.95
C SER A 167 -37.38 -24.62 -9.49
N GLY A 168 -37.60 -25.74 -10.20
CA GLY A 168 -38.37 -25.77 -11.46
C GLY A 168 -37.63 -26.00 -12.78
N SER A 169 -37.43 -27.27 -13.14
CA SER A 169 -37.57 -27.89 -14.48
C SER A 169 -37.28 -27.08 -15.77
N GLY A 170 -36.28 -27.56 -16.53
CA GLY A 170 -36.35 -27.72 -17.99
C GLY A 170 -35.81 -26.58 -18.87
N GLY A 171 -34.79 -26.88 -19.68
CA GLY A 171 -34.58 -26.21 -20.98
C GLY A 171 -33.31 -25.39 -21.16
N SER A 172 -32.49 -25.84 -22.12
CA SER A 172 -31.48 -25.12 -22.93
C SER A 172 -30.42 -24.26 -22.26
N GLY A 173 -29.17 -24.70 -22.46
CA GLY A 173 -27.95 -23.98 -22.13
C GLY A 173 -27.85 -22.61 -22.82
N GLY A 174 -28.17 -21.57 -22.05
CA GLY A 174 -27.77 -20.19 -22.32
C GLY A 174 -26.82 -19.74 -21.22
N GLY A 175 -25.51 -19.90 -21.43
CA GLY A 175 -24.50 -19.33 -20.54
C GLY A 175 -24.63 -17.81 -20.54
N LYS A 176 -25.26 -17.23 -19.51
CA LYS A 176 -25.25 -15.78 -19.27
C LYS A 176 -23.80 -15.35 -19.09
N ARG A 177 -23.24 -14.75 -20.14
CA ARG A 177 -21.88 -14.22 -20.17
C ARG A 177 -21.76 -13.18 -19.06
N ARG A 178 -20.90 -13.48 -18.08
CA ARG A 178 -20.39 -12.52 -17.10
C ARG A 178 -19.84 -11.31 -17.86
N SER A 179 -20.40 -10.13 -17.63
CA SER A 179 -19.83 -8.87 -18.09
C SER A 179 -18.56 -8.58 -17.27
N SER A 180 -17.44 -9.11 -17.73
CA SER A 180 -16.11 -8.69 -17.28
C SER A 180 -15.89 -7.26 -17.78
N VAL A 181 -15.76 -6.30 -16.88
CA VAL A 181 -15.34 -4.95 -17.24
C VAL A 181 -13.92 -5.03 -17.78
N THR A 182 -13.75 -4.85 -19.09
CA THR A 182 -12.42 -4.87 -19.71
C THR A 182 -11.74 -3.51 -19.55
N LEU A 183 -10.41 -3.49 -19.40
CA LEU A 183 -9.63 -2.24 -19.29
C LEU A 183 -9.96 -1.27 -20.45
N ALA A 184 -10.24 -1.78 -21.64
CA ALA A 184 -10.57 -1.00 -22.84
C ALA A 184 -11.90 -0.24 -22.73
N THR A 185 -12.85 -0.71 -21.92
CA THR A 185 -14.16 -0.08 -21.72
C THR A 185 -14.17 1.03 -20.66
N LEU A 186 -13.04 1.26 -19.98
CA LEU A 186 -12.94 2.29 -18.96
C LEU A 186 -12.69 3.69 -19.56
N PRO A 187 -13.19 4.76 -18.92
CA PRO A 187 -12.85 6.15 -19.24
C PRO A 187 -11.34 6.40 -19.40
N VAL A 188 -10.95 7.35 -20.26
CA VAL A 188 -9.54 7.62 -20.61
C VAL A 188 -8.69 7.97 -19.38
N ASN A 189 -9.20 8.81 -18.48
CA ASN A 189 -8.54 9.19 -17.23
C ASN A 189 -8.26 7.98 -16.33
N ILE A 190 -9.22 7.05 -16.22
CA ILE A 190 -9.10 5.81 -15.46
C ILE A 190 -8.02 4.90 -16.07
N ARG A 191 -8.02 4.72 -17.40
CA ARG A 191 -6.98 3.95 -18.10
C ARG A 191 -5.59 4.55 -17.92
N HIS A 192 -5.49 5.88 -17.99
CA HIS A 192 -4.23 6.60 -17.79
C HIS A 192 -3.66 6.39 -16.38
N ALA A 193 -4.48 6.57 -15.33
CA ALA A 193 -4.07 6.34 -13.95
C ALA A 193 -3.61 4.89 -13.70
N ILE A 194 -4.30 3.89 -14.28
CA ILE A 194 -3.88 2.48 -14.20
C ILE A 194 -2.52 2.27 -14.88
N SER A 195 -2.29 2.86 -16.05
CA SER A 195 -1.02 2.78 -16.76
C SER A 195 0.13 3.37 -15.93
N MET A 196 -0.05 4.58 -15.39
CA MET A 196 0.92 5.26 -14.52
C MET A 196 1.27 4.40 -13.30
N GLN A 197 0.27 3.74 -12.72
CA GLN A 197 0.46 2.81 -11.60
C GLN A 197 1.32 1.59 -11.97
N GLN A 198 1.08 0.98 -13.14
CA GLN A 198 1.82 -0.20 -13.60
C GLN A 198 3.29 0.13 -13.88
N VAL A 199 3.56 1.31 -14.47
CA VAL A 199 4.93 1.81 -14.69
C VAL A 199 5.69 1.93 -13.36
N GLN A 200 5.08 2.56 -12.36
CA GLN A 200 5.69 2.71 -11.04
C GLN A 200 6.00 1.37 -10.38
N ARG A 201 5.08 0.39 -10.46
CA ARG A 201 5.31 -0.95 -9.88
C ARG A 201 6.53 -1.65 -10.49
N ARG A 202 6.72 -1.55 -11.81
CA ARG A 202 7.89 -2.13 -12.49
C ARG A 202 9.19 -1.49 -12.00
N GLN A 203 9.23 -0.16 -11.84
CA GLN A 203 10.41 0.56 -11.33
C GLN A 203 10.71 0.23 -9.87
N THR A 204 9.69 0.04 -9.02
CA THR A 204 9.90 -0.31 -7.60
C THR A 204 10.35 -1.75 -7.37
N VAL A 205 10.08 -2.64 -8.33
CA VAL A 205 10.50 -4.05 -8.28
C VAL A 205 11.88 -4.24 -8.94
N GLY A 206 12.19 -3.51 -10.00
CA GLY A 206 13.43 -3.65 -10.77
C GLY A 206 14.69 -3.06 -10.12
N ASN A 207 14.58 -2.19 -9.11
CA ASN A 207 15.74 -1.52 -8.50
C ASN A 207 16.45 -2.30 -7.38
N ASN A 208 16.22 -3.62 -7.27
CA ASN A 208 16.78 -4.46 -6.19
C ASN A 208 17.73 -5.57 -6.70
N GLU A 209 18.34 -5.44 -7.87
CA GLU A 209 19.49 -6.29 -8.22
C GLU A 209 20.72 -5.90 -7.38
N PRO A 210 21.45 -6.86 -6.78
CA PRO A 210 22.70 -6.55 -6.09
C PRO A 210 23.69 -5.88 -7.05
N LEU A 211 24.36 -4.82 -6.60
CA LEU A 211 25.52 -4.26 -7.32
C LEU A 211 26.52 -5.39 -7.63
N PRO A 212 27.06 -5.46 -8.87
CA PRO A 212 28.09 -6.45 -9.19
C PRO A 212 29.25 -6.29 -8.22
N GLN A 213 29.67 -7.43 -7.63
CA GLN A 213 30.81 -7.48 -6.72
C GLN A 213 32.06 -6.95 -7.45
N PRO A 214 32.93 -6.16 -6.79
CA PRO A 214 34.18 -5.72 -7.41
C PRO A 214 35.02 -6.96 -7.76
N GLU A 215 35.52 -7.01 -8.99
CA GLU A 215 36.36 -8.12 -9.45
C GLU A 215 37.60 -8.28 -8.56
N PRO A 216 38.05 -9.52 -8.30
CA PRO A 216 39.23 -9.75 -7.48
C PRO A 216 40.46 -9.15 -8.17
N SER A 217 41.14 -8.25 -7.47
CA SER A 217 42.40 -7.64 -7.90
C SER A 217 43.41 -8.72 -8.24
N VAL A 218 43.77 -8.83 -9.52
CA VAL A 218 44.86 -9.69 -9.96
C VAL A 218 46.16 -9.14 -9.36
N PRO A 219 46.95 -9.95 -8.63
CA PRO A 219 48.23 -9.49 -8.11
C PRO A 219 49.20 -9.31 -9.29
N SER A 220 49.74 -8.10 -9.42
CA SER A 220 50.83 -7.82 -10.36
C SER A 220 52.05 -8.66 -9.98
N GLY A 221 52.37 -9.65 -10.82
CA GLY A 221 53.67 -10.32 -10.85
C GLY A 221 54.68 -9.54 -11.66
#